data_AF-A0A1A2DBD9-F1
#
_entry.id   AF-A0A1A2DBD9-F1
#
_cell.length_a   1.000
_cell.length_b   1.000
_cell.length_c   1.000
_cell.angle_alpha   90.00
_cell.angle_beta   90.00
_cell.angle_gamma   90.00
#
_symmetry.space_group_name_H-M   'P 1'
#
loop_
_entity.id
_entity.type
_entity.pdbx_description
1 polymer ?
#
loop_
_entity_poly.entity_id
_entity_poly.type
_entity_poly.pdbx_seq_one_letter_code
_entity_poly.pdbx_strand_id
1 'polypeptide(L)'
;WRISTTEANRRLTEAALLAPRQALTGPSLRPALPATAVAQAHGLINGEHVDVIRKAVDRLPGFVDAATREQFEVDLVRTAVGVGPKELKDSADLMLFLLDQDGPEPDDTERARNRGVTKGKQRADGMIDIFGTLTPEAWAVWEVIFAKYAAPGMCNPDDPEPCTSGTPTQVQIDNDHRSLAQRQHDAMIAVGRIALMSGELGQLNGLPVSIIIRTTLRELESRAGVGTTGGGTVMPIADVIRLAGHANHYLAVFDGATGSALDLFRAKRIATPAQRIMLIARDGGCTKPCCTVGAYGCQVHHGKADWSKGGNTNVDELGLACGADNRSVNEDGGWTTRMNERCEVEWLPPPELDTGQARL
;
A
#
# COMPACT_ATOMS: atom_id res chain seq x y z
N TRP A 1 -1.83 18.16 12.68
CA TRP A 1 -0.99 18.48 11.50
C TRP A 1 -1.60 19.64 10.73
N ARG A 2 -0.83 20.66 10.35
CA ARG A 2 -1.33 21.84 9.57
C ARG A 2 -1.32 21.62 8.05
N ILE A 3 -0.61 20.61 7.55
CA ILE A 3 -0.57 20.20 6.14
C ILE A 3 -0.68 18.66 6.05
N SER A 4 -1.17 18.14 4.92
CA SER A 4 -1.27 16.70 4.69
C SER A 4 0.10 16.07 4.42
N THR A 5 0.24 14.75 4.62
CA THR A 5 1.46 14.00 4.25
C THR A 5 1.78 14.16 2.76
N THR A 6 0.75 14.20 1.91
CA THR A 6 0.91 14.46 0.47
C THR A 6 1.53 15.82 0.20
N GLU A 7 1.06 16.87 0.88
CA GLU A 7 1.59 18.22 0.74
C GLU A 7 3.01 18.34 1.31
N ALA A 8 3.28 17.70 2.46
CA ALA A 8 4.62 17.65 3.03
C ALA A 8 5.60 16.96 2.08
N ASN A 9 5.23 15.80 1.53
CA ASN A 9 6.04 15.09 0.54
C ASN A 9 6.26 15.94 -0.71
N ARG A 10 5.23 16.60 -1.24
CA ARG A 10 5.36 17.49 -2.40
C ARG A 10 6.41 18.57 -2.15
N ARG A 11 6.36 19.25 -1.00
CA ARG A 11 7.33 20.29 -0.62
C ARG A 11 8.75 19.75 -0.46
N LEU A 12 8.90 18.58 0.16
CA LEU A 12 10.21 17.94 0.30
C LEU A 12 10.79 17.51 -1.05
N THR A 13 9.96 16.98 -1.94
CA THR A 13 10.36 16.62 -3.31
C THR A 13 10.76 17.86 -4.12
N GLU A 14 9.95 18.92 -4.09
CA GLU A 14 10.28 20.18 -4.77
C GLU A 14 11.56 20.79 -4.21
N ALA A 15 11.75 20.79 -2.89
CA ALA A 15 12.99 21.27 -2.26
C ALA A 15 14.21 20.44 -2.71
N ALA A 16 14.11 19.12 -2.76
CA ALA A 16 15.21 18.26 -3.21
C ALA A 16 15.59 18.50 -4.69
N LEU A 17 14.63 18.91 -5.52
CA LEU A 17 14.83 19.14 -6.95
C LEU A 17 15.33 20.55 -7.26
N LEU A 18 14.74 21.55 -6.61
CA LEU A 18 14.88 22.96 -6.97
C LEU A 18 15.82 23.74 -6.04
N ALA A 19 16.04 23.27 -4.81
CA ALA A 19 16.93 23.97 -3.88
C ALA A 19 18.41 23.67 -4.19
N PRO A 20 19.33 24.57 -3.79
CA PRO A 20 20.76 24.28 -3.83
C PRO A 20 21.09 23.04 -2.99
N ARG A 21 21.94 22.16 -3.51
CA ARG A 21 22.34 20.90 -2.84
C ARG A 21 23.66 21.12 -2.09
N GLN A 22 23.93 20.37 -1.02
CA GLN A 22 25.21 20.46 -0.31
C GLN A 22 26.21 19.40 -0.82
N ALA A 23 27.43 19.81 -1.17
CA ALA A 23 28.53 18.87 -1.38
C ALA A 23 29.11 18.40 -0.04
N LEU A 24 29.64 17.18 -0.01
CA LEU A 24 30.44 16.66 1.11
C LEU A 24 31.61 17.57 1.51
N THR A 25 32.13 18.35 0.56
CA THR A 25 33.28 19.24 0.75
C THR A 25 32.91 20.67 1.16
N GLY A 26 31.62 21.00 1.27
CA GLY A 26 31.13 22.32 1.72
C GLY A 26 30.55 23.26 0.65
N PRO A 27 31.03 23.30 -0.61
CA PRO A 27 30.40 24.13 -1.64
C PRO A 27 28.98 23.69 -1.98
N SER A 28 28.12 24.67 -2.28
CA SER A 28 26.77 24.40 -2.77
C SER A 28 26.83 23.85 -4.21
N LEU A 29 26.21 22.71 -4.42
CA LEU A 29 25.94 22.12 -5.74
C LEU A 29 24.69 22.76 -6.35
N ARG A 30 24.65 22.78 -7.68
CA ARG A 30 23.48 23.22 -8.45
C ARG A 30 22.25 22.34 -8.13
N PRO A 31 21.02 22.87 -8.23
CA PRO A 31 19.80 22.08 -8.15
C PRO A 31 19.81 20.85 -9.08
N ALA A 32 18.95 19.87 -8.82
CA ALA A 32 18.84 18.70 -9.69
C ALA A 32 18.18 19.04 -11.03
N LEU A 33 17.31 20.06 -11.04
CA LEU A 33 16.67 20.64 -12.23
C LEU A 33 16.98 22.15 -12.30
N PRO A 34 18.17 22.56 -12.79
CA PRO A 34 18.62 23.95 -12.74
C PRO A 34 17.74 24.93 -13.52
N ALA A 35 17.27 24.57 -14.72
CA ALA A 35 16.47 25.45 -15.55
C ALA A 35 15.06 25.63 -14.95
N THR A 36 14.51 24.55 -14.42
CA THR A 36 13.22 24.52 -13.73
C THR A 36 13.25 25.36 -12.46
N ALA A 37 14.34 25.27 -11.68
CA ALA A 37 14.53 26.06 -10.47
C ALA A 37 14.55 27.57 -10.78
N VAL A 38 15.24 27.97 -11.85
CA VAL A 38 15.28 29.38 -12.27
C VAL A 38 13.91 29.87 -12.74
N ALA A 39 13.20 29.09 -13.56
CA ALA A 39 11.88 29.48 -14.05
C ALA A 39 10.84 29.58 -12.92
N GLN A 40 10.88 28.66 -11.96
CA GLN A 40 10.00 28.68 -10.79
C GLN A 40 10.31 29.86 -9.88
N ALA A 41 11.59 30.17 -9.63
CA ALA A 41 12.00 31.29 -8.78
C ALA A 41 11.56 32.66 -9.34
N HIS A 42 11.50 32.79 -10.67
CA HIS A 42 10.97 33.97 -11.35
C HIS A 42 9.44 33.99 -11.47
N GLY A 43 8.74 32.97 -10.98
CA GLY A 43 7.29 32.85 -11.08
C GLY A 43 6.76 32.60 -12.49
N LEU A 44 7.60 32.15 -13.41
CA LEU A 44 7.23 31.89 -14.81
C LEU A 44 6.47 30.57 -14.98
N ILE A 45 6.64 29.64 -14.04
CA ILE A 45 5.98 28.33 -14.02
C ILE A 45 5.43 28.04 -12.62
N ASN A 46 4.34 27.27 -12.55
CA ASN A 46 3.72 26.85 -11.29
C ASN A 46 4.11 25.41 -10.90
N GLY A 47 3.64 24.93 -9.74
CA GLY A 47 3.95 23.58 -9.25
C GLY A 47 3.49 22.44 -10.17
N GLU A 48 2.42 22.63 -10.95
CA GLU A 48 1.97 21.61 -11.92
C GLU A 48 2.95 21.47 -13.08
N HIS A 49 3.51 22.58 -13.59
CA HIS A 49 4.56 22.54 -14.60
C HIS A 49 5.82 21.85 -14.06
N VAL A 50 6.21 22.15 -12.81
CA VAL A 50 7.36 21.49 -12.16
C VAL A 50 7.15 19.98 -12.09
N ASP A 51 5.96 19.50 -11.73
CA ASP A 51 5.66 18.07 -11.69
C ASP A 51 5.68 17.42 -13.08
N VAL A 52 5.19 18.10 -14.12
CA VAL A 52 5.28 17.62 -15.50
C VAL A 52 6.73 17.51 -15.98
N ILE A 53 7.54 18.55 -15.77
CA ILE A 53 8.97 18.55 -16.17
C ILE A 53 9.72 17.45 -15.44
N ARG A 54 9.54 17.34 -14.12
CA ARG A 54 10.13 16.27 -13.31
C ARG A 54 9.78 14.90 -13.88
N LYS A 55 8.49 14.62 -14.11
CA LYS A 55 8.03 13.33 -14.66
C LYS A 55 8.61 13.05 -16.04
N ALA A 56 8.76 14.05 -16.89
CA ALA A 56 9.35 13.90 -18.21
C ALA A 56 10.85 13.58 -18.13
N VAL A 57 11.61 14.32 -17.30
CA VAL A 57 13.04 14.10 -17.08
C VAL A 57 13.32 12.75 -16.40
N ASP A 58 12.44 12.29 -15.51
CA ASP A 58 12.51 10.96 -14.88
C ASP A 58 12.26 9.82 -15.87
N ARG A 59 11.60 10.09 -17.01
CA ARG A 59 11.34 9.12 -18.09
C ARG A 59 12.43 9.07 -19.14
N LEU A 60 13.44 9.94 -19.09
CA LEU A 60 14.55 9.90 -20.04
C LEU A 60 15.26 8.54 -19.94
N PRO A 61 15.49 7.86 -21.08
CA PRO A 61 16.23 6.61 -21.09
C PRO A 61 17.65 6.76 -20.51
N GLY A 62 18.15 5.68 -19.89
CA GLY A 62 19.47 5.69 -19.25
C GLY A 62 20.65 5.87 -20.20
N PHE A 63 20.46 5.68 -21.51
CA PHE A 63 21.48 5.91 -22.53
C PHE A 63 21.65 7.40 -22.89
N VAL A 64 20.70 8.26 -22.48
CA VAL A 64 20.78 9.70 -22.74
C VAL A 64 21.88 10.31 -21.87
N ASP A 65 22.84 10.97 -22.51
CA ASP A 65 23.95 11.61 -21.80
C ASP A 65 23.50 12.84 -20.98
N ALA A 66 24.37 13.30 -20.07
CA ALA A 66 24.05 14.39 -19.17
C ALA A 66 23.79 15.73 -19.89
N ALA A 67 24.46 16.01 -21.01
CA ALA A 67 24.27 17.25 -21.75
C ALA A 67 22.93 17.25 -22.49
N THR A 68 22.56 16.13 -23.10
CA THR A 68 21.26 15.93 -23.74
C THR A 68 20.13 16.01 -22.71
N ARG A 69 20.34 15.47 -21.50
CA ARG A 69 19.40 15.60 -20.37
C ARG A 69 19.21 17.04 -19.91
N GLU A 70 20.29 17.82 -19.80
CA GLU A 70 20.23 19.25 -19.46
C GLU A 70 19.51 20.05 -20.56
N GLN A 71 19.79 19.77 -21.84
CA GLN A 71 19.14 20.43 -22.96
C GLN A 71 17.64 20.11 -23.02
N PHE A 72 17.26 18.85 -22.78
CA PHE A 72 15.86 18.43 -22.68
C PHE A 72 15.11 19.20 -21.59
N GLU A 73 15.70 19.37 -20.41
CA GLU A 73 15.10 20.20 -19.35
C GLU A 73 14.90 21.66 -19.81
N VAL A 74 15.91 22.26 -20.44
CA VAL A 74 15.85 23.63 -20.96
C VAL A 74 14.74 23.81 -21.98
N ASP A 75 14.57 22.86 -22.90
CA ASP A 75 13.54 22.93 -23.94
C ASP A 75 12.12 22.75 -23.37
N LEU A 76 11.96 21.88 -22.36
CA LEU A 76 10.71 21.78 -21.62
C LEU A 76 10.37 23.06 -20.86
N VAL A 77 11.35 23.67 -20.18
CA VAL A 77 11.14 24.96 -19.50
C VAL A 77 10.78 26.05 -20.49
N ARG A 78 11.46 26.13 -21.64
CA ARG A 78 11.12 27.09 -22.70
C ARG A 78 9.68 26.95 -23.15
N THR A 79 9.22 25.71 -23.31
CA THR A 79 7.82 25.41 -23.68
C THR A 79 6.86 25.79 -22.55
N ALA A 80 7.18 25.41 -21.31
CA ALA A 80 6.36 25.62 -20.12
C ALA A 80 6.04 27.09 -19.84
N VAL A 81 6.93 28.01 -20.20
CA VAL A 81 6.70 29.46 -20.01
C VAL A 81 5.55 29.98 -20.90
N GLY A 82 5.25 29.31 -22.01
CA GLY A 82 4.26 29.75 -23.00
C GLY A 82 2.95 28.97 -23.04
N VAL A 83 2.85 27.83 -22.34
CA VAL A 83 1.70 26.91 -22.46
C VAL A 83 1.22 26.42 -21.09
N GLY A 84 0.03 25.80 -21.05
CA GLY A 84 -0.48 25.17 -19.83
C GLY A 84 0.19 23.82 -19.53
N PRO A 85 -0.01 23.26 -18.32
CA PRO A 85 0.60 21.98 -17.92
C PRO A 85 0.20 20.80 -18.81
N LYS A 86 -0.99 20.83 -19.40
CA LYS A 86 -1.48 19.78 -20.30
C LYS A 86 -0.71 19.80 -21.62
N GLU A 87 -0.63 20.96 -22.27
CA GLU A 87 0.08 21.15 -23.53
C GLU A 87 1.59 20.89 -23.36
N LEU A 88 2.15 21.25 -22.20
CA LEU A 88 3.52 20.91 -21.85
C LEU A 88 3.72 19.39 -21.77
N LYS A 89 2.79 18.67 -21.14
CA LYS A 89 2.84 17.21 -21.04
C LYS A 89 2.79 16.57 -22.43
N ASP A 90 1.89 17.02 -23.30
CA ASP A 90 1.77 16.50 -24.66
C ASP A 90 3.07 16.76 -25.46
N SER A 91 3.68 17.93 -25.28
CA SER A 91 4.98 18.27 -25.89
C SER A 91 6.12 17.40 -25.35
N ALA A 92 6.14 17.16 -24.04
CA ALA A 92 7.15 16.31 -23.39
C ALA A 92 7.03 14.85 -23.83
N ASP A 93 5.81 14.33 -23.93
CA ASP A 93 5.55 12.97 -24.41
C ASP A 93 6.00 12.82 -25.88
N LEU A 94 5.79 13.83 -26.73
CA LEU A 94 6.32 13.85 -28.10
C LEU A 94 7.86 13.89 -28.15
N MET A 95 8.51 14.74 -27.36
CA MET A 95 9.97 14.81 -27.32
C MET A 95 10.60 13.50 -26.86
N LEU A 96 10.02 12.86 -25.84
CA LEU A 96 10.46 11.53 -25.38
C LEU A 96 10.26 10.47 -26.46
N PHE A 97 9.12 10.49 -27.15
CA PHE A 97 8.86 9.56 -28.25
C PHE A 97 9.91 9.67 -29.36
N LEU A 98 10.27 10.89 -29.76
CA LEU A 98 11.29 11.11 -30.79
C LEU A 98 12.69 10.66 -30.33
N LEU A 99 13.05 10.88 -29.07
CA LEU A 99 14.33 10.42 -28.50
C LEU A 99 14.43 8.89 -28.42
N ASP A 100 13.31 8.20 -28.21
CA ASP A 100 13.26 6.74 -28.11
C ASP A 100 13.43 6.05 -29.48
N GLN A 101 13.00 6.68 -30.58
CA GLN A 101 13.16 6.12 -31.93
C GLN A 101 14.62 5.96 -32.36
N ASP A 102 15.51 6.80 -31.84
CA ASP A 102 16.96 6.77 -32.12
C ASP A 102 17.75 5.94 -31.07
N GLY A 103 17.03 5.26 -30.16
CA GLY A 103 17.60 4.49 -29.06
C GLY A 103 18.12 3.10 -29.46
N PRO A 104 18.92 2.45 -28.59
CA PRO A 104 19.31 1.05 -28.76
C PRO A 104 18.13 0.09 -28.63
N GLU A 105 18.32 -1.17 -29.03
CA GLU A 105 17.31 -2.23 -28.89
C GLU A 105 16.80 -2.37 -27.43
N PRO A 106 15.51 -2.66 -27.19
CA PRO A 106 14.92 -2.65 -25.86
C PRO A 106 15.65 -3.55 -24.84
N ASP A 107 16.23 -2.94 -23.82
CA ASP A 107 16.97 -3.62 -22.75
C ASP A 107 16.01 -4.30 -21.75
N ASP A 108 16.30 -5.56 -21.42
CA ASP A 108 15.63 -6.34 -20.38
C ASP A 108 15.66 -5.63 -19.01
N THR A 109 16.71 -4.85 -18.75
CA THR A 109 16.87 -4.04 -17.53
C THR A 109 15.79 -2.96 -17.42
N GLU A 110 15.39 -2.37 -18.54
CA GLU A 110 14.34 -1.35 -18.58
C GLU A 110 12.95 -1.95 -18.36
N ARG A 111 12.67 -3.10 -18.99
CA ARG A 111 11.42 -3.84 -18.73
C ARG A 111 11.34 -4.26 -17.27
N ALA A 112 12.46 -4.69 -16.68
CA ALA A 112 12.55 -4.98 -15.26
C ALA A 112 12.25 -3.72 -14.43
N ARG A 113 12.79 -2.54 -14.76
CA ARG A 113 12.52 -1.30 -14.02
C ARG A 113 11.06 -0.84 -14.08
N ASN A 114 10.40 -1.03 -15.22
CA ASN A 114 9.06 -0.51 -15.47
C ASN A 114 7.93 -1.44 -14.99
N ARG A 115 8.22 -2.71 -14.68
CA ARG A 115 7.21 -3.67 -14.19
C ARG A 115 6.71 -3.29 -12.79
N GLY A 116 5.42 -3.43 -12.56
CA GLY A 116 4.84 -3.17 -11.25
C GLY A 116 3.34 -3.41 -11.20
N VAL A 117 2.82 -3.71 -10.01
CA VAL A 117 1.38 -3.79 -9.73
C VAL A 117 1.12 -2.96 -8.47
N THR A 118 0.17 -2.05 -8.57
CA THR A 118 -0.25 -1.17 -7.48
C THR A 118 -1.77 -1.14 -7.40
N LYS A 119 -2.29 -0.80 -6.23
CA LYS A 119 -3.74 -0.63 -6.03
C LYS A 119 -4.05 0.82 -5.67
N GLY A 120 -5.21 1.28 -6.12
CA GLY A 120 -5.78 2.57 -5.75
C GLY A 120 -6.30 2.59 -4.31
N LYS A 121 -6.84 3.76 -3.92
CA LYS A 121 -7.67 3.87 -2.72
C LYS A 121 -8.97 3.11 -2.92
N GLN A 122 -9.52 2.58 -1.85
CA GLN A 122 -10.85 2.00 -1.91
C GLN A 122 -11.88 3.08 -2.22
N ARG A 123 -12.73 2.80 -3.20
CA ARG A 123 -13.84 3.66 -3.63
C ARG A 123 -15.00 3.58 -2.64
N ALA A 124 -15.93 4.52 -2.74
CA ALA A 124 -17.12 4.58 -1.88
C ALA A 124 -18.04 3.36 -2.02
N ASP A 125 -18.01 2.69 -3.18
CA ASP A 125 -18.73 1.43 -3.45
C ASP A 125 -17.98 0.19 -2.96
N GLY A 126 -16.83 0.36 -2.29
CA GLY A 126 -16.00 -0.74 -1.80
C GLY A 126 -15.04 -1.31 -2.85
N MET A 127 -15.11 -0.88 -4.11
CA MET A 127 -14.25 -1.37 -5.18
C MET A 127 -12.83 -0.82 -5.06
N ILE A 128 -11.86 -1.57 -5.58
CA ILE A 128 -10.45 -1.17 -5.60
C ILE A 128 -9.93 -1.31 -7.02
N ASP A 129 -9.46 -0.20 -7.59
CA ASP A 129 -8.80 -0.22 -8.90
C ASP A 129 -7.37 -0.77 -8.75
N ILE A 130 -6.96 -1.63 -9.69
CA ILE A 130 -5.60 -2.16 -9.77
C ILE A 130 -4.95 -1.60 -11.04
N PHE A 131 -3.73 -1.08 -10.89
CA PHE A 131 -2.93 -0.57 -11.98
C PHE A 131 -1.67 -1.40 -12.09
N GLY A 132 -1.31 -1.87 -13.29
CA GLY A 132 -0.09 -2.63 -13.45
C GLY A 132 0.48 -2.60 -14.86
N THR A 133 1.80 -2.70 -14.90
CA THR A 133 2.60 -2.95 -16.10
C THR A 133 3.23 -4.32 -15.91
N LEU A 134 2.74 -5.32 -16.64
CA LEU A 134 3.17 -6.71 -16.49
C LEU A 134 4.23 -7.05 -17.54
N THR A 135 5.15 -7.94 -17.18
CA THR A 135 6.05 -8.56 -18.15
C THR A 135 5.29 -9.58 -19.00
N PRO A 136 5.79 -9.95 -20.19
CA PRO A 136 5.19 -11.03 -20.99
C PRO A 136 5.09 -12.34 -20.22
N GLU A 137 6.11 -12.69 -19.43
CA GLU A 137 6.11 -13.88 -18.56
C GLU A 137 4.98 -13.82 -17.53
N ALA A 138 4.81 -12.69 -16.83
CA ALA A 138 3.76 -12.52 -15.83
C ALA A 138 2.36 -12.62 -16.46
N TRP A 139 2.18 -12.07 -17.66
CA TRP A 139 0.90 -12.18 -18.36
C TRP A 139 0.65 -13.60 -18.85
N ALA A 140 1.66 -14.31 -19.36
CA ALA A 140 1.53 -15.71 -19.81
C ALA A 140 1.03 -16.65 -18.70
N VAL A 141 1.44 -16.42 -17.45
CA VAL A 141 0.90 -17.15 -16.28
C VAL A 141 -0.60 -16.89 -16.12
N TRP A 142 -1.03 -15.63 -16.21
CA TRP A 142 -2.44 -15.26 -16.09
C TRP A 142 -3.29 -15.70 -17.27
N GLU A 143 -2.75 -15.74 -18.49
CA GLU A 143 -3.46 -16.17 -19.70
C GLU A 143 -4.03 -17.59 -19.55
N VAL A 144 -3.20 -18.54 -19.13
CA VAL A 144 -3.64 -19.93 -18.95
C VAL A 144 -4.61 -20.07 -17.78
N ILE A 145 -4.37 -19.33 -16.69
CA ILE A 145 -5.28 -19.30 -15.54
C ILE A 145 -6.65 -18.77 -15.95
N PHE A 146 -6.73 -17.66 -16.68
CA PHE A 146 -7.98 -17.09 -17.15
C PHE A 146 -8.66 -17.98 -18.19
N ALA A 147 -7.90 -18.60 -19.10
CA ALA A 147 -8.47 -19.56 -20.04
C ALA A 147 -9.20 -20.72 -19.32
N LYS A 148 -8.69 -21.14 -18.15
CA LYS A 148 -9.31 -22.21 -17.35
C LYS A 148 -10.44 -21.71 -16.44
N TYR A 149 -10.18 -20.70 -15.62
CA TYR A 149 -11.07 -20.29 -14.53
C TYR A 149 -12.06 -19.17 -14.90
N ALA A 150 -11.83 -18.46 -16.00
CA ALA A 150 -12.75 -17.45 -16.54
C ALA A 150 -13.56 -17.97 -17.75
N ALA A 151 -13.50 -19.27 -18.04
CA ALA A 151 -14.35 -19.91 -19.04
C ALA A 151 -15.85 -19.76 -18.66
N PRO A 152 -16.78 -19.76 -19.64
CA PRO A 152 -18.21 -19.68 -19.34
C PRO A 152 -18.65 -20.72 -18.30
N GLY A 153 -19.42 -20.31 -17.29
CA GLY A 153 -19.91 -21.17 -16.21
C GLY A 153 -18.89 -21.49 -15.11
N MET A 154 -17.61 -21.12 -15.26
CA MET A 154 -16.59 -21.30 -14.21
C MET A 154 -16.65 -20.16 -13.18
N CYS A 155 -16.49 -20.51 -11.91
CA CYS A 155 -16.38 -19.57 -10.78
C CYS A 155 -17.52 -18.53 -10.74
N ASN A 156 -18.74 -18.91 -11.13
CA ASN A 156 -19.89 -18.00 -11.12
C ASN A 156 -20.44 -17.84 -9.70
N PRO A 157 -20.33 -16.66 -9.05
CA PRO A 157 -20.86 -16.46 -7.71
C PRO A 157 -22.40 -16.47 -7.67
N ASP A 158 -23.08 -16.30 -8.81
CA ASP A 158 -24.53 -16.33 -8.90
C ASP A 158 -25.10 -17.76 -8.94
N ASP A 159 -24.24 -18.77 -9.16
CA ASP A 159 -24.63 -20.17 -9.07
C ASP A 159 -24.73 -20.59 -7.59
N PRO A 160 -25.76 -21.37 -7.19
CA PRO A 160 -25.83 -21.92 -5.84
C PRO A 160 -24.61 -22.76 -5.45
N GLU A 161 -24.07 -23.50 -6.42
CA GLU A 161 -22.82 -24.27 -6.30
C GLU A 161 -21.87 -23.87 -7.45
N PRO A 162 -21.02 -22.85 -7.25
CA PRO A 162 -20.11 -22.38 -8.28
C PRO A 162 -19.13 -23.48 -8.72
N CYS A 163 -19.03 -23.73 -10.03
CA CYS A 163 -18.06 -24.69 -10.56
C CYS A 163 -16.63 -24.12 -10.46
N THR A 164 -15.83 -24.60 -9.52
CA THR A 164 -14.43 -24.18 -9.31
C THR A 164 -13.40 -25.22 -9.75
N SER A 165 -13.85 -26.39 -10.24
CA SER A 165 -12.99 -27.48 -10.69
C SER A 165 -13.69 -28.34 -11.74
N GLY A 166 -12.94 -28.99 -12.62
CA GLY A 166 -13.52 -29.83 -13.67
C GLY A 166 -14.09 -29.00 -14.83
N THR A 167 -15.27 -29.38 -15.32
CA THR A 167 -15.98 -28.76 -16.43
C THR A 167 -17.37 -28.34 -15.95
N PRO A 168 -17.80 -27.09 -16.17
CA PRO A 168 -19.16 -26.64 -15.84
C PRO A 168 -20.23 -27.43 -16.59
N THR A 169 -21.42 -27.53 -16.00
CA THR A 169 -22.57 -28.10 -16.69
C THR A 169 -23.05 -27.16 -17.80
N GLN A 170 -23.79 -27.70 -18.79
CA GLN A 170 -24.36 -26.87 -19.86
C GLN A 170 -25.26 -25.75 -19.32
N VAL A 171 -26.03 -26.03 -18.26
CA VAL A 171 -26.89 -25.03 -17.59
C VAL A 171 -26.09 -23.87 -17.00
N GLN A 172 -24.92 -24.16 -16.40
CA GLN A 172 -24.05 -23.10 -15.86
C GLN A 172 -23.43 -22.26 -16.97
N ILE A 173 -23.10 -22.87 -18.10
CA ILE A 173 -22.58 -22.18 -19.28
C ILE A 173 -23.65 -21.25 -19.85
N ASP A 174 -24.87 -21.76 -20.04
CA ASP A 174 -25.97 -21.02 -20.68
C ASP A 174 -26.48 -19.85 -19.80
N ASN A 175 -26.40 -20.00 -18.48
CA ASN A 175 -26.81 -18.96 -17.51
C ASN A 175 -25.68 -17.98 -17.15
N ASP A 176 -24.45 -18.15 -17.65
CA ASP A 176 -23.36 -17.23 -17.38
C ASP A 176 -23.46 -15.98 -18.26
N HIS A 177 -24.08 -14.93 -17.71
CA HIS A 177 -24.26 -13.64 -18.38
C HIS A 177 -23.14 -12.64 -18.11
N ARG A 178 -22.08 -13.04 -17.41
CA ARG A 178 -20.97 -12.16 -17.05
C ARG A 178 -20.10 -11.84 -18.27
N SER A 179 -19.65 -10.60 -18.35
CA SER A 179 -18.60 -10.20 -19.30
C SER A 179 -17.30 -10.97 -19.07
N LEU A 180 -16.40 -10.98 -20.06
CA LEU A 180 -15.07 -11.58 -19.89
C LEU A 180 -14.31 -10.96 -18.70
N ALA A 181 -14.39 -9.63 -18.54
CA ALA A 181 -13.73 -8.93 -17.43
C ALA A 181 -14.27 -9.36 -16.05
N GLN A 182 -15.59 -9.53 -15.92
CA GLN A 182 -16.21 -10.03 -14.68
C GLN A 182 -15.79 -11.49 -14.40
N ARG A 183 -15.75 -12.35 -15.42
CA ARG A 183 -15.27 -13.73 -15.26
C ARG A 183 -13.79 -13.80 -14.86
N GLN A 184 -12.94 -12.95 -15.44
CA GLN A 184 -11.54 -12.83 -15.05
C GLN A 184 -11.40 -12.34 -13.60
N HIS A 185 -12.21 -11.38 -13.16
CA HIS A 185 -12.28 -10.95 -11.76
C HIS A 185 -12.61 -12.12 -10.82
N ASP A 186 -13.66 -12.88 -11.13
CA ASP A 186 -14.08 -14.01 -10.27
C ASP A 186 -13.06 -15.15 -10.29
N ALA A 187 -12.39 -15.36 -11.43
CA ALA A 187 -11.26 -16.27 -11.54
C ALA A 187 -10.09 -15.86 -10.64
N MET A 188 -9.76 -14.56 -10.54
CA MET A 188 -8.72 -14.08 -9.61
C MET A 188 -9.09 -14.41 -8.15
N ILE A 189 -10.35 -14.27 -7.77
CA ILE A 189 -10.82 -14.64 -6.42
C ILE A 189 -10.66 -16.14 -6.20
N ALA A 190 -11.10 -16.98 -7.15
CA ALA A 190 -11.01 -18.44 -7.04
C ALA A 190 -9.56 -18.91 -6.91
N VAL A 191 -8.65 -18.40 -7.75
CA VAL A 191 -7.22 -18.73 -7.73
C VAL A 191 -6.56 -18.26 -6.44
N GLY A 192 -6.89 -17.05 -5.97
CA GLY A 192 -6.41 -16.54 -4.69
C GLY A 192 -6.86 -17.42 -3.51
N ARG A 193 -8.09 -17.92 -3.54
CA ARG A 193 -8.60 -18.87 -2.53
C ARG A 193 -7.86 -20.21 -2.60
N ILE A 194 -7.64 -20.76 -3.80
CA ILE A 194 -6.86 -22.00 -3.97
C ILE A 194 -5.46 -21.83 -3.37
N ALA A 195 -4.79 -20.71 -3.65
CA ALA A 195 -3.47 -20.43 -3.08
C ALA A 195 -3.51 -20.30 -1.55
N LEU A 196 -4.51 -19.62 -0.97
CA LEU A 196 -4.65 -19.51 0.49
C LEU A 196 -4.95 -20.87 1.15
N MET A 197 -5.71 -21.73 0.50
CA MET A 197 -6.09 -23.05 1.02
C MET A 197 -5.01 -24.12 0.80
N SER A 198 -4.03 -23.90 -0.07
CA SER A 198 -2.97 -24.89 -0.33
C SER A 198 -2.07 -25.12 0.90
N GLY A 199 -1.98 -24.14 1.80
CA GLY A 199 -1.05 -24.15 2.93
C GLY A 199 0.41 -23.92 2.54
N GLU A 200 0.69 -23.67 1.25
CA GLU A 200 2.06 -23.57 0.71
C GLU A 200 2.61 -22.13 0.73
N LEU A 201 1.77 -21.13 1.02
CA LEU A 201 2.18 -19.72 1.10
C LEU A 201 3.04 -19.39 2.33
N GLY A 202 3.27 -20.35 3.22
CA GLY A 202 4.13 -20.20 4.39
C GLY A 202 3.51 -19.28 5.45
N GLN A 203 4.36 -18.46 6.08
CA GLN A 203 3.96 -17.57 7.17
C GLN A 203 4.23 -16.10 6.86
N LEU A 204 3.27 -15.25 7.22
CA LEU A 204 3.39 -13.81 7.27
C LEU A 204 3.42 -13.37 8.74
N ASN A 205 4.56 -12.82 9.17
CA ASN A 205 4.74 -12.30 10.52
C ASN A 205 4.39 -13.30 11.64
N GLY A 206 4.69 -14.59 11.43
CA GLY A 206 4.45 -15.67 12.40
C GLY A 206 3.03 -16.26 12.39
N LEU A 207 2.18 -15.84 11.45
CA LEU A 207 0.87 -16.46 11.17
C LEU A 207 0.91 -17.10 9.78
N PRO A 208 0.21 -18.23 9.54
CA PRO A 208 -0.04 -18.69 8.18
C PRO A 208 -0.65 -17.57 7.34
N VAL A 209 -0.26 -17.47 6.06
CA VAL A 209 -0.85 -16.47 5.14
C VAL A 209 -2.35 -16.69 5.06
N SER A 210 -3.11 -15.78 5.65
CA SER A 210 -4.55 -15.91 5.85
C SER A 210 -5.21 -14.53 5.86
N ILE A 211 -6.53 -14.51 5.58
CA ILE A 211 -7.32 -13.29 5.65
C ILE A 211 -7.89 -13.18 7.06
N ILE A 212 -7.48 -12.14 7.79
CA ILE A 212 -8.03 -11.81 9.10
C ILE A 212 -9.04 -10.68 8.91
N ILE A 213 -10.25 -10.85 9.42
CA ILE A 213 -11.32 -9.84 9.35
C ILE A 213 -11.75 -9.47 10.76
N ARG A 214 -11.81 -8.17 11.01
CA ARG A 214 -12.38 -7.56 12.21
C ARG A 214 -13.80 -7.09 11.93
N THR A 215 -14.73 -7.48 12.78
CA THR A 215 -16.13 -7.01 12.80
C THR A 215 -16.71 -7.19 14.21
N THR A 216 -17.91 -6.69 14.47
CA THR A 216 -18.58 -6.86 15.75
C THR A 216 -19.58 -8.03 15.74
N LEU A 217 -19.83 -8.62 16.91
CA LEU A 217 -20.87 -9.65 17.05
C LEU A 217 -22.24 -9.14 16.56
N ARG A 218 -22.57 -7.89 16.89
CA ARG A 218 -23.82 -7.23 16.44
C ARG A 218 -23.95 -7.21 14.92
N GLU A 219 -22.87 -6.90 14.20
CA GLU A 219 -22.88 -6.87 12.72
C GLU A 219 -23.07 -8.28 12.14
N LEU A 220 -22.43 -9.29 12.73
CA LEU A 220 -22.62 -10.68 12.34
C LEU A 220 -24.04 -11.19 12.60
N GLU A 221 -24.60 -10.91 13.78
CA GLU A 221 -25.95 -11.33 14.17
C GLU A 221 -27.04 -10.64 13.33
N SER A 222 -26.87 -9.34 13.06
CA SER A 222 -27.79 -8.59 12.20
C SER A 222 -27.60 -8.88 10.71
N ARG A 223 -26.52 -9.57 10.32
CA ARG A 223 -26.07 -9.75 8.93
C ARG A 223 -25.96 -8.43 8.16
N ALA A 224 -25.66 -7.35 8.87
CA ALA A 224 -25.63 -6.00 8.34
C ALA A 224 -24.45 -5.22 8.94
N GLY A 225 -23.90 -4.28 8.17
CA GLY A 225 -22.69 -3.53 8.54
C GLY A 225 -21.48 -3.96 7.72
N VAL A 226 -20.28 -3.81 8.30
CA VAL A 226 -19.02 -4.03 7.57
C VAL A 226 -18.00 -4.83 8.38
N GLY A 227 -17.14 -5.55 7.68
CA GLY A 227 -15.87 -6.08 8.22
C GLY A 227 -14.69 -5.32 7.64
N THR A 228 -13.58 -5.27 8.38
CA THR A 228 -12.31 -4.70 7.92
C THR A 228 -11.23 -5.78 7.90
N THR A 229 -10.55 -5.98 6.78
CA THR A 229 -9.45 -6.94 6.68
C THR A 229 -8.22 -6.46 7.44
N GLY A 230 -7.28 -7.35 7.77
CA GLY A 230 -5.97 -6.99 8.30
C GLY A 230 -5.13 -6.10 7.36
N GLY A 231 -5.51 -5.98 6.09
CA GLY A 231 -4.94 -5.03 5.14
C GLY A 231 -5.62 -3.65 5.13
N GLY A 232 -6.71 -3.46 5.88
CA GLY A 232 -7.49 -2.23 5.96
C GLY A 232 -8.62 -2.12 4.93
N THR A 233 -8.91 -3.16 4.14
CA THR A 233 -10.03 -3.15 3.19
C THR A 233 -11.35 -3.31 3.95
N VAL A 234 -12.30 -2.42 3.71
CA VAL A 234 -13.65 -2.49 4.30
C VAL A 234 -14.58 -3.25 3.34
N MET A 235 -15.37 -4.19 3.84
CA MET A 235 -16.29 -4.97 3.00
C MET A 235 -17.64 -5.20 3.70
N PRO A 236 -18.76 -5.30 2.97
CA PRO A 236 -20.06 -5.66 3.54
C PRO A 236 -20.03 -7.01 4.28
N ILE A 237 -20.86 -7.15 5.32
CA ILE A 237 -20.95 -8.41 6.08
C ILE A 237 -21.36 -9.61 5.21
N ALA A 238 -22.15 -9.40 4.15
CA ALA A 238 -22.46 -10.44 3.19
C ALA A 238 -21.19 -11.04 2.54
N ASP A 239 -20.22 -10.19 2.19
CA ASP A 239 -18.93 -10.63 1.64
C ASP A 239 -18.05 -11.29 2.70
N VAL A 240 -18.07 -10.79 3.94
CA VAL A 240 -17.39 -11.43 5.07
C VAL A 240 -17.90 -12.85 5.27
N ILE A 241 -19.22 -13.06 5.30
CA ILE A 241 -19.85 -14.38 5.47
C ILE A 241 -19.51 -15.29 4.29
N ARG A 242 -19.59 -14.78 3.06
CA ARG A 242 -19.24 -15.52 1.84
C ARG A 242 -17.77 -15.95 1.83
N LEU A 243 -16.87 -15.10 2.33
CA LEU A 243 -15.45 -15.43 2.44
C LEU A 243 -15.19 -16.44 3.57
N ALA A 244 -15.89 -16.28 4.70
CA ALA A 244 -15.78 -17.17 5.84
C ALA A 244 -16.21 -18.60 5.51
N GLY A 245 -17.22 -18.80 4.67
CA GLY A 245 -17.71 -20.14 4.28
C GLY A 245 -16.66 -21.09 3.69
N HIS A 246 -15.48 -20.59 3.31
CA HIS A 246 -14.37 -21.37 2.78
C HIS A 246 -13.08 -21.27 3.62
N ALA A 247 -13.16 -20.77 4.87
CA ALA A 247 -11.99 -20.46 5.69
C ALA A 247 -11.87 -21.36 6.93
N ASN A 248 -10.63 -21.55 7.39
CA ASN A 248 -10.38 -22.06 8.74
C ASN A 248 -10.71 -20.95 9.75
N HIS A 249 -11.81 -21.13 10.49
CA HIS A 249 -12.35 -20.08 11.36
C HIS A 249 -11.55 -19.94 12.66
N TYR A 250 -11.12 -18.71 12.95
CA TYR A 250 -10.67 -18.29 14.27
C TYR A 250 -11.55 -17.11 14.71
N LEU A 251 -12.40 -17.32 15.72
CA LEU A 251 -13.24 -16.28 16.30
C LEU A 251 -12.57 -15.74 17.56
N ALA A 252 -12.23 -14.45 17.55
CA ALA A 252 -11.78 -13.73 18.74
C ALA A 252 -12.95 -12.91 19.29
N VAL A 253 -13.47 -13.31 20.46
CA VAL A 253 -14.54 -12.57 21.16
C VAL A 253 -13.89 -11.69 22.22
N PHE A 254 -14.17 -10.39 22.18
CA PHE A 254 -13.70 -9.42 23.16
C PHE A 254 -14.88 -9.03 24.05
N ASP A 255 -14.74 -9.16 25.36
CA ASP A 255 -15.71 -8.66 26.34
C ASP A 255 -15.51 -7.17 26.66
N GLY A 256 -14.48 -6.55 26.07
CA GLY A 256 -14.11 -5.14 26.29
C GLY A 256 -13.59 -4.83 27.70
N ALA A 257 -13.50 -5.80 28.61
CA ALA A 257 -13.26 -5.55 30.02
C ALA A 257 -11.83 -5.90 30.47
N THR A 258 -11.16 -6.92 29.93
CA THR A 258 -9.80 -7.26 30.43
C THR A 258 -8.82 -7.92 29.44
N GLY A 259 -9.25 -8.62 28.40
CA GLY A 259 -8.32 -9.17 27.37
C GLY A 259 -7.22 -10.13 27.87
N SER A 260 -7.23 -10.56 29.14
CA SER A 260 -6.12 -11.20 29.86
C SER A 260 -5.78 -12.65 29.46
N ALA A 261 -6.37 -13.21 28.41
CA ALA A 261 -6.19 -14.63 28.06
C ALA A 261 -4.84 -14.95 27.37
N LEU A 262 -3.92 -13.98 27.25
CA LEU A 262 -2.74 -14.10 26.39
C LEU A 262 -1.48 -13.40 26.96
N ASP A 263 -1.21 -13.56 28.24
CA ASP A 263 -0.01 -12.99 28.86
C ASP A 263 1.18 -13.97 28.82
N LEU A 264 2.33 -13.53 28.30
CA LEU A 264 3.57 -14.31 28.25
C LEU A 264 4.69 -13.72 29.10
N PHE A 265 4.48 -12.55 29.69
CA PHE A 265 5.47 -11.80 30.45
C PHE A 265 6.79 -11.71 29.66
N ARG A 266 7.91 -12.12 30.26
CA ARG A 266 9.23 -12.10 29.63
C ARG A 266 9.72 -13.48 29.14
N ALA A 267 8.84 -14.47 29.01
CA ALA A 267 9.24 -15.80 28.54
C ALA A 267 9.78 -15.78 27.09
N LYS A 268 9.22 -14.91 26.23
CA LYS A 268 9.66 -14.69 24.85
C LYS A 268 9.50 -13.23 24.46
N ARG A 269 10.45 -12.72 23.68
CA ARG A 269 10.37 -11.38 23.06
C ARG A 269 9.28 -11.29 21.99
N ILE A 270 9.05 -12.39 21.28
CA ILE A 270 8.18 -12.44 20.10
C ILE A 270 6.79 -12.88 20.54
N ALA A 271 5.78 -12.10 20.14
CA ALA A 271 4.39 -12.42 20.41
C ALA A 271 3.95 -13.73 19.73
N THR A 272 3.09 -14.49 20.41
CA THR A 272 2.53 -15.73 19.86
C THR A 272 1.51 -15.45 18.76
N PRO A 273 1.17 -16.45 17.92
CA PRO A 273 0.09 -16.36 16.95
C PRO A 273 -1.21 -15.79 17.54
N ALA A 274 -1.63 -16.28 18.70
CA ALA A 274 -2.87 -15.83 19.35
C ALA A 274 -2.78 -14.35 19.77
N GLN A 275 -1.67 -13.92 20.37
CA GLN A 275 -1.45 -12.50 20.70
C GLN A 275 -1.49 -11.62 19.46
N ARG A 276 -0.88 -12.06 18.36
CA ARG A 276 -0.89 -11.31 17.11
C ARG A 276 -2.29 -11.18 16.53
N ILE A 277 -3.08 -12.25 16.50
CA ILE A 277 -4.48 -12.21 16.06
C ILE A 277 -5.26 -11.20 16.90
N MET A 278 -5.06 -11.20 18.22
CA MET A 278 -5.73 -10.25 19.11
C MET A 278 -5.32 -8.79 18.85
N LEU A 279 -4.03 -8.53 18.62
CA LEU A 279 -3.55 -7.19 18.27
C LEU A 279 -4.09 -6.73 16.92
N ILE A 280 -4.20 -7.61 15.93
CA ILE A 280 -4.82 -7.28 14.63
C ILE A 280 -6.29 -6.93 14.81
N ALA A 281 -7.01 -7.68 15.64
CA ALA A 281 -8.42 -7.41 15.91
C ALA A 281 -8.64 -6.15 16.77
N ARG A 282 -7.75 -5.82 17.71
CA ARG A 282 -7.85 -4.58 18.49
C ARG A 282 -7.43 -3.37 17.66
N ASP A 283 -6.22 -3.39 17.12
CA ASP A 283 -5.57 -2.20 16.55
C ASP A 283 -5.94 -1.98 15.07
N GLY A 284 -6.19 -3.03 14.30
CA GLY A 284 -6.53 -2.96 12.87
C GLY A 284 -5.41 -2.48 11.93
N GLY A 285 -4.28 -2.02 12.47
CA GLY A 285 -3.16 -1.48 11.71
C GLY A 285 -2.16 -0.77 12.62
N CYS A 286 -1.29 0.06 12.05
CA CYS A 286 -0.37 0.88 12.83
C CYS A 286 -1.16 1.80 13.76
N THR A 287 -0.89 1.74 15.07
CA THR A 287 -1.57 2.53 16.10
C THR A 287 -1.13 3.99 16.14
N LYS A 288 -0.07 4.36 15.40
CA LYS A 288 0.40 5.75 15.36
C LYS A 288 -0.66 6.63 14.69
N PRO A 289 -1.07 7.75 15.33
CA PRO A 289 -2.08 8.65 14.78
C PRO A 289 -1.78 9.02 13.32
N CYS A 290 -2.82 8.96 12.48
CA CYS A 290 -2.79 9.25 11.05
C CYS A 290 -1.96 8.28 10.17
N CYS A 291 -1.41 7.19 10.71
CA CYS A 291 -0.81 6.15 9.89
C CYS A 291 -1.91 5.24 9.30
N THR A 292 -1.84 4.97 7.99
CA THR A 292 -2.84 4.15 7.28
C THR A 292 -2.30 2.76 6.91
N VAL A 293 -1.15 2.37 7.46
CA VAL A 293 -0.56 1.05 7.19
C VAL A 293 -1.39 -0.01 7.92
N GLY A 294 -1.96 -0.94 7.14
CA GLY A 294 -2.70 -2.08 7.68
C GLY A 294 -1.81 -3.04 8.48
N ALA A 295 -2.43 -3.92 9.25
CA ALA A 295 -1.77 -4.81 10.18
C ALA A 295 -0.76 -5.78 9.53
N TYR A 296 -0.94 -6.15 8.25
CA TYR A 296 0.04 -6.96 7.51
C TYR A 296 1.40 -6.27 7.33
N GLY A 297 1.41 -4.93 7.29
CA GLY A 297 2.63 -4.12 7.26
C GLY A 297 3.17 -3.75 8.64
N CYS A 298 2.60 -4.33 9.71
CA CYS A 298 2.91 -3.97 11.09
C CYS A 298 3.67 -5.07 11.84
N GLN A 299 4.54 -4.60 12.72
CA GLN A 299 5.25 -5.38 13.72
C GLN A 299 4.52 -5.24 15.07
N VAL A 300 4.73 -6.23 15.94
CA VAL A 300 4.27 -6.12 17.33
C VAL A 300 5.29 -5.24 18.07
N HIS A 301 4.79 -4.12 18.58
CA HIS A 301 5.49 -3.07 19.30
C HIS A 301 5.26 -3.23 20.81
N HIS A 302 6.31 -3.11 21.59
CA HIS A 302 6.21 -3.06 23.05
C HIS A 302 5.80 -1.64 23.48
N GLY A 303 4.48 -1.39 23.51
CA GLY A 303 3.88 -0.06 23.66
C GLY A 303 4.03 0.57 25.05
N LYS A 304 4.11 -0.25 26.11
CA LYS A 304 4.24 0.24 27.50
C LYS A 304 5.67 0.53 27.93
N ALA A 305 6.58 -0.40 27.60
CA ALA A 305 8.01 -0.28 27.88
C ALA A 305 8.77 -1.16 26.89
N ASP A 306 9.89 -0.68 26.37
CA ASP A 306 10.70 -1.47 25.45
C ASP A 306 11.11 -2.82 26.05
N TRP A 307 11.19 -3.85 25.20
CA TRP A 307 11.66 -5.17 25.62
C TRP A 307 13.03 -5.13 26.31
N SER A 308 13.95 -4.33 25.76
CA SER A 308 15.30 -4.10 26.31
C SER A 308 15.28 -3.45 27.68
N LYS A 309 14.20 -2.75 28.04
CA LYS A 309 14.00 -2.03 29.31
C LYS A 309 13.04 -2.76 30.26
N GLY A 310 12.78 -4.04 30.03
CA GLY A 310 11.94 -4.84 30.94
C GLY A 310 10.49 -5.02 30.50
N GLY A 311 10.08 -4.52 29.33
CA GLY A 311 8.71 -4.69 28.83
C GLY A 311 8.26 -6.15 28.72
N ASN A 312 6.98 -6.39 28.97
CA ASN A 312 6.38 -7.72 28.82
C ASN A 312 5.80 -7.90 27.42
N THR A 313 5.72 -9.17 27.00
CA THR A 313 4.99 -9.58 25.81
C THR A 313 3.57 -9.98 26.23
N ASN A 314 2.79 -9.01 26.72
CA ASN A 314 1.38 -9.18 27.11
C ASN A 314 0.49 -8.32 26.21
N VAL A 315 -0.70 -8.78 25.84
CA VAL A 315 -1.52 -8.08 24.82
C VAL A 315 -1.89 -6.65 25.26
N ASP A 316 -2.10 -6.43 26.54
CA ASP A 316 -2.38 -5.12 27.16
C ASP A 316 -1.15 -4.20 27.26
N GLU A 317 0.06 -4.71 27.02
CA GLU A 317 1.32 -3.95 26.99
C GLU A 317 1.89 -3.76 25.58
N LEU A 318 1.32 -4.48 24.60
CA LEU A 318 1.74 -4.50 23.20
C LEU A 318 0.80 -3.68 22.33
N GLY A 319 1.27 -3.29 21.14
CA GLY A 319 0.46 -2.72 20.07
C GLY A 319 1.04 -2.98 18.69
N LEU A 320 0.36 -2.56 17.63
CA LEU A 320 0.88 -2.64 16.26
C LEU A 320 1.54 -1.33 15.82
N ALA A 321 2.71 -1.45 15.18
CA ALA A 321 3.40 -0.32 14.54
C ALA A 321 4.03 -0.75 13.21
N CYS A 322 3.94 0.08 12.17
CA CYS A 322 4.64 -0.19 10.91
C CYS A 322 6.17 -0.09 11.10
N GLY A 323 6.97 -0.66 10.20
CA GLY A 323 8.43 -0.67 10.37
C GLY A 323 9.06 0.72 10.53
N ALA A 324 8.54 1.75 9.85
CA ALA A 324 9.02 3.12 10.00
C ALA A 324 8.63 3.73 11.36
N ASP A 325 7.36 3.59 11.75
CA ASP A 325 6.86 4.15 13.01
C ASP A 325 7.41 3.40 14.24
N ASN A 326 7.60 2.08 14.16
CA ASN A 326 8.25 1.28 15.20
C ASN A 326 9.67 1.79 15.48
N ARG A 327 10.47 2.02 14.42
CA ARG A 327 11.82 2.60 14.53
C ARG A 327 11.83 4.07 14.96
N SER A 328 10.71 4.78 14.79
CA SER A 328 10.59 6.17 15.23
C SER A 328 10.50 6.29 16.76
N VAL A 329 10.18 5.18 17.45
CA VAL A 329 10.24 5.10 18.91
C VAL A 329 11.69 4.88 19.33
N ASN A 330 12.28 5.87 19.99
CA ASN A 330 13.65 5.78 20.50
C ASN A 330 13.91 6.83 21.59
N GLU A 331 14.95 6.59 22.39
CA GLU A 331 15.37 7.46 23.50
C GLU A 331 16.14 8.71 23.00
N ASP A 332 16.59 8.73 21.74
CA ASP A 332 17.44 9.76 21.14
C ASP A 332 16.62 10.87 20.46
N GLY A 333 15.67 11.45 21.21
CA GLY A 333 14.80 12.52 20.69
C GLY A 333 13.73 12.05 19.70
N GLY A 334 13.41 10.75 19.71
CA GLY A 334 12.31 10.14 18.96
C GLY A 334 10.97 10.17 19.68
N TRP A 335 10.00 9.47 19.10
CA TRP A 335 8.70 9.26 19.71
C TRP A 335 8.83 8.35 20.94
N THR A 336 7.89 8.45 21.86
CA THR A 336 7.70 7.48 22.94
C THR A 336 6.27 6.99 22.94
N THR A 337 6.02 5.82 23.53
CA THR A 337 4.67 5.25 23.64
C THR A 337 4.35 4.93 25.09
N ARG A 338 3.05 4.94 25.42
CA ARG A 338 2.52 4.38 26.66
C ARG A 338 1.19 3.69 26.41
N MET A 339 0.81 2.77 27.29
CA MET A 339 -0.52 2.16 27.27
C MET A 339 -1.45 2.91 28.23
N ASN A 340 -2.65 3.26 27.76
CA ASN A 340 -3.69 3.86 28.61
C ASN A 340 -4.54 2.78 29.31
N GLU A 341 -5.46 3.22 30.18
CA GLU A 341 -6.36 2.32 30.94
C GLU A 341 -7.32 1.51 30.07
N ARG A 342 -7.49 1.87 28.78
CA ARG A 342 -8.30 1.15 27.81
C ARG A 342 -7.48 0.21 26.93
N CYS A 343 -6.20 0.00 27.29
CA CYS A 343 -5.25 -0.80 26.52
C CYS A 343 -5.04 -0.30 25.09
N GLU A 344 -5.05 1.02 24.88
CA GLU A 344 -4.70 1.67 23.62
C GLU A 344 -3.27 2.26 23.71
N VAL A 345 -2.55 2.24 22.59
CA VAL A 345 -1.20 2.82 22.49
C VAL A 345 -1.30 4.32 22.28
N GLU A 346 -0.83 5.11 23.24
CA GLU A 346 -0.67 6.54 23.08
C GLU A 346 0.73 6.88 22.56
N TRP A 347 0.80 7.62 21.46
CA TRP A 347 2.03 8.05 20.81
C TRP A 347 2.41 9.47 21.21
N LEU A 348 3.46 9.60 21.99
CA LEU A 348 3.97 10.86 22.51
C LEU A 348 5.10 11.37 21.60
N PRO A 349 4.94 12.56 20.99
CA PRO A 349 5.99 13.16 20.18
C PRO A 349 7.18 13.60 21.04
N PRO A 350 8.36 13.78 20.43
CA PRO A 350 9.43 14.56 21.03
C PRO A 350 8.93 15.96 21.43
N PRO A 351 9.46 16.58 22.51
CA PRO A 351 9.01 17.90 22.96
C PRO A 351 9.03 18.98 21.87
N GLU A 352 10.03 18.95 20.99
CA GLU A 352 10.18 19.91 19.88
C GLU A 352 9.10 19.74 18.79
N LEU A 353 8.50 18.54 18.70
CA LEU A 353 7.43 18.22 17.75
C LEU A 353 6.06 18.17 18.43
N ASP A 354 5.96 18.52 19.71
CA ASP A 354 4.70 18.51 20.43
C ASP A 354 3.93 19.82 20.21
N THR A 355 2.90 19.74 19.38
CA THR A 355 2.02 20.86 19.06
C THR A 355 0.60 20.66 19.62
N GLY A 356 0.44 19.74 20.58
CA GLY A 356 -0.87 19.37 21.13
C GLY A 356 -1.68 18.45 20.21
N GLN A 357 -1.02 17.72 19.31
CA GLN A 357 -1.70 16.76 18.43
C GLN A 357 -2.29 15.55 19.19
N ALA A 358 -3.31 14.92 18.58
CA ALA A 358 -3.88 13.66 19.05
C ALA A 358 -2.81 12.59 19.27
N ARG A 359 -3.01 11.78 20.32
CA ARG A 359 -2.09 10.71 20.76
C ARG A 359 -2.58 9.31 20.38
N LEU A 360 -3.84 9.21 19.95
CA LEU A 360 -4.53 8.00 19.51
C LEU A 360 -4.89 8.10 18.02
#